data_AF-A0A932ZWC3-F1
#
_entry.id   AF-A0A932ZWC3-F1
#
_cell.length_a   1.000
_cell.length_b   1.000
_cell.length_c   1.000
_cell.angle_alpha   90.00
_cell.angle_beta   90.00
_cell.angle_gamma   90.00
#
_symmetry.space_group_name_H-M   'P 1'
#
loop_
_entity.id
_entity.type
_entity.pdbx_description
1 polymer ?
#
loop_
_entity_poly.entity_id
_entity_poly.type
_entity_poly.pdbx_seq_one_letter_code
_entity_poly.pdbx_strand_id
1 'polypeptide(L)'
;MMSLFKQRIHESFALAAILAASSALHAAWIDNLLIFKSDTIAQWVTLNPDIGPISGLYVDVLGAYFTTLLIATAFWRGRDVSHWRDRVFWFFLVSIIFFLFMTLPFVYGFAVNEPFG
;
A
#
# COMPACT_ATOMS: atom_id res chain seq x y z
N MET A 1 29.60 -22.63 14.75
CA MET A 1 29.18 -22.43 13.34
C MET A 1 27.66 -22.62 13.21
N MET A 2 26.85 -21.83 13.92
CA MET A 2 25.38 -21.99 13.98
C MET A 2 24.62 -20.65 14.11
N SER A 3 25.29 -19.52 13.84
CA SER A 3 24.72 -18.16 14.02
C SER A 3 24.21 -17.52 12.71
N LEU A 4 24.59 -18.06 11.54
CA LEU A 4 24.24 -17.43 10.25
C LEU A 4 22.78 -17.60 9.82
N PHE A 5 22.03 -18.53 10.42
CA PHE A 5 20.65 -18.85 9.99
C PHE A 5 19.54 -18.24 10.85
N LYS A 6 19.84 -17.70 12.05
CA LYS A 6 18.79 -17.22 12.97
C LYS A 6 18.50 -15.71 12.92
N GLN A 7 19.42 -14.87 12.45
CA GLN A 7 19.22 -13.40 12.52
C GLN A 7 18.58 -12.77 11.28
N ARG A 8 18.72 -13.36 10.08
CA ARG A 8 18.43 -12.65 8.82
C ARG A 8 17.01 -12.80 8.26
N ILE A 9 16.24 -13.79 8.74
CA ILE A 9 14.85 -13.98 8.33
C ILE A 9 13.98 -12.82 8.83
N HIS A 10 14.25 -12.35 10.05
CA HIS A 10 13.55 -11.22 10.66
C HIS A 10 13.76 -9.92 9.87
N GLU A 11 14.98 -9.67 9.39
CA GLU A 11 15.29 -8.50 8.57
C GLU A 11 14.58 -8.55 7.21
N SER A 12 14.59 -9.70 6.55
CA SER A 12 13.90 -9.91 5.27
C SER A 12 12.39 -9.71 5.40
N PHE A 13 11.80 -10.25 6.47
CA PHE A 13 10.37 -10.10 6.74
C PHE A 13 10.01 -8.66 7.12
N ALA A 14 10.84 -8.00 7.94
CA ALA A 14 10.62 -6.60 8.31
C ALA A 14 10.66 -5.68 7.08
N LEU A 15 11.63 -5.87 6.19
CA LEU A 15 11.69 -5.10 4.94
C LEU A 15 10.52 -5.40 4.01
N ALA A 16 10.09 -6.66 3.91
CA ALA A 16 8.91 -7.03 3.15
C ALA A 16 7.63 -6.38 3.71
N ALA A 17 7.48 -6.31 5.03
CA ALA A 17 6.35 -5.65 5.68
C ALA A 17 6.33 -4.13 5.45
N ILE A 18 7.50 -3.47 5.53
CA ILE A 18 7.61 -2.05 5.22
C ILE A 18 7.27 -1.78 3.75
N LEU A 19 7.78 -2.60 2.83
CA LEU A 19 7.45 -2.48 1.41
C LEU A 19 5.95 -2.70 1.15
N ALA A 20 5.37 -3.71 1.78
CA ALA A 20 3.94 -4.01 1.68
C ALA A 20 3.07 -2.85 2.21
N ALA A 21 3.42 -2.28 3.36
CA ALA A 21 2.73 -1.11 3.91
C ALA A 21 2.82 0.08 2.96
N SER A 22 4.00 0.31 2.38
CA SER A 22 4.22 1.38 1.38
C SER A 22 3.32 1.19 0.16
N SER A 23 3.29 0.00 -0.42
CA SER A 23 2.45 -0.32 -1.59
C SER A 23 0.96 -0.20 -1.25
N ALA A 24 0.55 -0.62 -0.06
CA ALA A 24 -0.82 -0.52 0.40
C ALA A 24 -1.29 0.94 0.55
N LEU A 25 -0.41 1.86 0.96
CA LEU A 25 -0.71 3.30 0.98
C LEU A 25 -1.00 3.85 -0.43
N HIS A 26 -0.23 3.42 -1.43
CA HIS A 26 -0.47 3.81 -2.82
C HIS A 26 -1.79 3.24 -3.34
N ALA A 27 -2.07 1.97 -3.08
CA ALA A 27 -3.34 1.34 -3.45
C ALA A 27 -4.52 2.09 -2.81
N ALA A 28 -4.46 2.33 -1.49
CA ALA A 28 -5.51 3.04 -0.75
C ALA A 28 -5.82 4.41 -1.35
N TRP A 29 -4.78 5.18 -1.72
CA TRP A 29 -4.96 6.47 -2.36
C TRP A 29 -5.57 6.34 -3.76
N ILE A 30 -5.07 5.43 -4.60
CA ILE A 30 -5.54 5.24 -5.97
C ILE A 30 -7.01 4.80 -5.97
N ASP A 31 -7.36 3.82 -5.14
CA ASP A 31 -8.72 3.29 -5.04
C ASP A 31 -9.68 4.39 -4.54
N ASN A 32 -9.25 5.17 -3.54
CA ASN A 32 -10.04 6.30 -3.06
C ASN A 32 -10.29 7.32 -4.18
N LEU A 33 -9.28 7.68 -4.97
CA LEU A 33 -9.45 8.58 -6.11
C LEU A 33 -10.42 8.00 -7.17
N LEU A 34 -10.31 6.71 -7.48
CA LEU A 34 -11.17 6.05 -8.48
C LEU A 34 -12.63 5.99 -8.03
N ILE A 35 -12.89 5.67 -6.76
CA ILE A 35 -14.24 5.63 -6.17
C ILE A 35 -14.91 7.00 -6.28
N PHE A 36 -14.19 8.10 -6.04
CA PHE A 36 -14.76 9.44 -6.15
C PHE A 36 -14.94 9.90 -7.60
N LYS A 37 -14.18 9.36 -8.56
CA LYS A 37 -14.29 9.73 -9.98
C LYS A 37 -15.30 8.90 -10.77
N SER A 38 -15.64 7.70 -10.31
CA SER A 38 -16.50 6.78 -11.04
C SER A 38 -17.48 6.08 -10.13
N ASP A 39 -18.77 6.41 -10.29
CA ASP A 39 -19.86 5.74 -9.59
C ASP A 39 -19.91 4.23 -9.89
N THR A 40 -19.51 3.82 -11.09
CA THR A 40 -19.40 2.40 -11.46
C THR A 40 -18.40 1.68 -10.58
N ILE A 41 -17.21 2.25 -10.40
CA ILE A 41 -16.17 1.66 -9.55
C ILE A 41 -16.62 1.66 -8.09
N ALA A 42 -17.23 2.75 -7.63
CA ALA A 42 -17.79 2.83 -6.28
C ALA A 42 -18.80 1.70 -6.02
N GLN A 43 -19.68 1.41 -6.97
CA GLN A 43 -20.64 0.31 -6.85
C GLN A 43 -19.96 -1.07 -6.84
N TRP A 44 -18.95 -1.28 -7.69
CA TRP A 44 -18.24 -2.56 -7.78
C TRP A 44 -17.46 -2.89 -6.51
N VAL A 45 -16.88 -1.88 -5.89
CA VAL A 45 -16.09 -1.98 -4.65
C VAL A 45 -17.01 -1.94 -3.41
N THR A 46 -18.30 -1.66 -3.55
CA THR A 46 -19.25 -1.73 -2.43
C THR A 46 -19.61 -3.18 -2.13
N LEU A 47 -18.93 -3.78 -1.14
CA LEU A 47 -19.21 -5.15 -0.68
C LEU A 47 -20.37 -5.20 0.32
N ASN A 48 -20.49 -4.17 1.15
CA ASN A 48 -21.59 -4.02 2.11
C ASN A 48 -22.32 -2.68 1.86
N PRO A 49 -23.63 -2.70 1.55
CA PRO A 49 -24.42 -1.49 1.33
C PRO A 49 -24.45 -0.52 2.53
N ASP A 50 -24.37 -1.03 3.76
CA ASP A 50 -24.45 -0.22 4.98
C ASP A 50 -23.17 0.60 5.23
N ILE A 51 -22.03 0.12 4.71
CA ILE A 51 -20.70 0.73 4.87
C ILE A 51 -20.30 1.49 3.58
N GLY A 52 -20.92 1.12 2.44
CA GLY A 52 -20.63 1.71 1.14
C GLY A 52 -19.27 1.27 0.57
N PRO A 53 -18.69 2.05 -0.37
CA PRO A 53 -17.48 1.68 -1.11
C PRO A 53 -16.23 1.59 -0.23
N ILE A 54 -16.27 2.15 0.97
CA ILE A 54 -15.20 2.03 1.98
C ILE A 54 -14.93 0.56 2.30
N SER A 55 -15.96 -0.29 2.29
CA SER A 55 -15.82 -1.72 2.60
C SER A 55 -14.87 -2.46 1.65
N GLY A 56 -15.02 -2.29 0.34
CA GLY A 56 -14.10 -2.92 -0.62
C GLY A 56 -12.74 -2.25 -0.67
N LEU A 57 -12.64 -0.93 -0.44
CA LEU A 57 -11.34 -0.26 -0.33
C LEU A 57 -10.48 -0.91 0.75
N TYR A 58 -11.04 -1.22 1.94
CA TYR A 58 -10.28 -1.94 2.97
C TYR A 58 -9.83 -3.33 2.52
N VAL A 59 -10.68 -4.05 1.78
CA VAL A 59 -10.36 -5.39 1.28
C VAL A 59 -9.25 -5.32 0.22
N ASP A 60 -9.32 -4.38 -0.72
CA ASP A 60 -8.32 -4.20 -1.77
C ASP A 60 -6.97 -3.77 -1.19
N VAL A 61 -6.97 -2.85 -0.22
CA VAL A 61 -5.75 -2.43 0.49
C VAL A 61 -5.13 -3.58 1.28
N LEU A 62 -5.94 -4.39 1.97
CA LEU A 62 -5.46 -5.61 2.63
C LEU A 62 -4.91 -6.61 1.62
N GLY A 63 -5.58 -6.77 0.47
CA GLY A 63 -5.14 -7.62 -0.63
C GLY A 63 -3.78 -7.19 -1.17
N ALA A 64 -3.60 -5.89 -1.46
CA ALA A 64 -2.35 -5.30 -1.91
C ALA A 64 -1.23 -5.49 -0.87
N TYR A 65 -1.52 -5.28 0.41
CA TYR A 65 -0.58 -5.51 1.50
C TYR A 65 -0.12 -6.97 1.55
N PHE A 66 -1.05 -7.91 1.70
CA PHE A 66 -0.69 -9.33 1.85
C PHE A 66 -0.03 -9.90 0.60
N THR A 67 -0.49 -9.51 -0.59
CA THR A 67 0.13 -9.94 -1.86
C THR A 67 1.57 -9.47 -1.93
N THR A 68 1.82 -8.18 -1.66
CA THR A 68 3.18 -7.63 -1.65
C THR A 68 4.05 -8.28 -0.56
N LEU A 69 3.52 -8.45 0.65
CA LEU A 69 4.22 -9.06 1.77
C LEU A 69 4.64 -10.50 1.44
N LEU A 70 3.73 -11.31 0.91
CA LEU A 70 3.98 -12.71 0.58
C LEU A 70 5.01 -12.84 -0.55
N ILE A 71 4.87 -12.04 -1.62
CA ILE A 71 5.80 -12.05 -2.75
C ILE A 71 7.19 -11.60 -2.30
N ALA A 72 7.29 -10.46 -1.60
CA ALA A 72 8.57 -9.92 -1.15
C ALA A 72 9.24 -10.85 -0.11
N THR A 73 8.47 -11.37 0.84
CA THR A 73 8.99 -12.34 1.82
C THR A 73 9.49 -13.60 1.13
N ALA A 74 8.73 -14.17 0.19
CA ALA A 74 9.16 -15.35 -0.55
C ALA A 74 10.44 -15.10 -1.36
N PHE A 75 10.56 -13.92 -2.00
CA PHE A 75 11.71 -13.56 -2.82
C PHE A 75 12.98 -13.24 -2.01
N TRP A 76 12.82 -12.68 -0.81
CA TRP A 76 13.93 -12.28 0.07
C TRP A 76 14.26 -13.30 1.15
N ARG A 77 13.44 -14.34 1.33
CA ARG A 77 13.65 -15.37 2.36
C ARG A 77 15.06 -15.97 2.29
N GLY A 78 15.83 -15.77 3.36
CA GLY A 78 17.17 -16.33 3.50
C GLY A 78 18.25 -15.64 2.67
N ARG A 79 17.94 -14.51 2.02
CA ARG A 79 18.92 -13.68 1.28
C ARG A 79 19.43 -12.53 2.15
N ASP A 80 20.59 -11.99 1.79
CA ASP A 80 21.07 -10.74 2.37
C ASP A 80 20.39 -9.54 1.68
N VAL A 81 19.57 -8.83 2.43
CA VAL A 81 18.77 -7.69 1.97
C VAL A 81 19.21 -6.37 2.60
N SER A 82 20.34 -6.36 3.30
CA SER A 82 20.87 -5.15 3.94
C SER A 82 21.02 -3.97 2.97
N HIS A 83 21.41 -4.25 1.72
CA HIS A 83 21.51 -3.25 0.65
C HIS A 83 20.18 -2.65 0.18
N TRP A 84 19.05 -3.33 0.43
CA TRP A 84 17.71 -2.81 0.14
C TRP A 84 17.17 -1.95 1.27
N ARG A 85 17.71 -2.07 2.49
CA ARG A 85 17.16 -1.44 3.70
C ARG A 85 16.89 0.05 3.52
N ASP A 86 17.91 0.78 3.10
CA ASP A 86 17.80 2.24 2.99
C ASP A 86 16.83 2.62 1.87
N ARG A 87 16.80 1.87 0.76
CA ARG A 87 15.87 2.12 -0.35
C ARG A 87 14.42 1.88 0.06
N VAL A 88 14.14 0.77 0.72
CA VAL A 88 12.79 0.43 1.20
C VAL A 88 12.32 1.41 2.27
N PHE A 89 13.22 1.83 3.17
CA PHE A 89 12.93 2.85 4.17
C PHE A 89 12.58 4.20 3.53
N TRP A 90 13.40 4.68 2.58
CA TRP A 90 13.11 5.93 1.87
C TRP A 90 11.84 5.83 1.03
N PHE A 91 11.58 4.69 0.38
CA PHE A 91 10.34 4.45 -0.34
C PHE A 91 9.13 4.54 0.59
N PHE A 92 9.19 3.94 1.78
CA PHE A 92 8.14 4.05 2.78
C PHE A 92 7.91 5.48 3.26
N LEU A 93 8.98 6.20 3.56
CA LEU A 93 8.89 7.58 4.01
C LEU A 93 8.27 8.49 2.94
N VAL A 94 8.70 8.35 1.68
CA VAL A 94 8.10 9.07 0.55
C VAL A 94 6.64 8.67 0.35
N SER A 95 6.30 7.39 0.50
CA SER A 95 4.92 6.89 0.38
C SER A 95 4.00 7.47 1.45
N ILE A 96 4.47 7.57 2.70
CA ILE A 96 3.72 8.24 3.77
C ILE A 96 3.51 9.72 3.44
N ILE A 97 4.58 10.43 3.06
CA ILE A 97 4.50 11.85 2.73
C ILE A 97 3.50 12.07 1.59
N PHE A 98 3.61 11.28 0.52
CA PHE A 98 2.71 11.35 -0.62
C PHE A 98 1.26 11.06 -0.22
N PHE A 99 1.02 9.99 0.55
CA PHE A 99 -0.31 9.65 1.05
C PHE A 99 -0.90 10.78 1.90
N LEU A 100 -0.11 11.38 2.81
CA LEU A 100 -0.55 12.51 3.61
C LEU A 100 -0.91 13.71 2.72
N PHE A 101 -0.04 14.08 1.77
CA PHE A 101 -0.33 15.18 0.85
C PHE A 101 -1.58 14.94 0.02
N MET A 102 -1.76 13.72 -0.48
CA MET A 102 -2.88 13.35 -1.34
C MET A 102 -4.21 13.22 -0.59
N THR A 103 -4.17 12.90 0.70
CA THR A 103 -5.36 12.89 1.56
C THR A 103 -5.74 14.28 2.09
N LEU A 104 -4.93 15.31 1.85
CA LEU A 104 -5.31 16.67 2.22
C LEU A 104 -6.51 17.15 1.39
N PRO A 105 -7.52 17.77 2.02
CA PRO A 105 -8.80 18.09 1.39
C PRO A 105 -8.67 19.04 0.20
N PHE A 106 -7.62 19.86 0.12
CA PHE A 106 -7.37 20.74 -1.01
C PHE A 106 -6.85 20.00 -2.25
N VAL A 107 -5.99 18.99 -2.09
CA VAL A 107 -5.53 18.15 -3.21
C VAL A 107 -6.65 17.24 -3.66
N TYR A 108 -7.38 16.69 -2.70
CA TYR A 108 -8.57 15.87 -2.93
C TYR A 108 -9.64 16.65 -3.71
N GLY A 109 -9.93 17.88 -3.29
CA GLY A 109 -10.89 18.76 -3.94
C GLY A 109 -10.50 19.17 -5.37
N PHE A 110 -9.21 19.40 -5.65
CA PHE A 110 -8.73 19.65 -7.02
C PHE A 110 -8.88 18.41 -7.91
N ALA A 111 -8.52 17.23 -7.41
CA ALA A 111 -8.59 16.00 -8.17
C ALA A 111 -10.05 15.59 -8.50
N VAL A 112 -11.01 15.96 -7.65
CA VAL A 112 -12.45 15.65 -7.79
C VAL A 112 -13.22 16.71 -8.59
N ASN A 113 -12.85 18.00 -8.50
CA ASN A 113 -13.61 19.10 -9.11
C ASN A 113 -13.14 19.53 -10.49
N GLU A 114 -12.08 18.96 -11.08
CA GLU A 114 -11.79 19.20 -12.51
C GLU A 114 -12.72 18.34 -13.36
N PRO A 115 -13.72 18.94 -14.04
CA PRO A 115 -14.47 18.23 -15.06
C PRO A 115 -13.53 18.06 -16.25
N PHE A 116 -13.25 16.82 -16.63
CA PHE A 116 -12.85 16.60 -18.02
C PHE A 116 -14.01 17.10 -18.88
N GLY A 117 -13.72 18.05 -19.76
CA GLY A 117 -14.67 18.57 -20.74
C GLY A 117 -15.27 17.48 -21.62
#